data_AF-A0A9C8RJY8-F1
#
_entry.id   AF-A0A9C8RJY8-F1
#
_cell.length_a   1.000
_cell.length_b   1.000
_cell.length_c   1.000
_cell.angle_alpha   90.00
_cell.angle_beta   90.00
_cell.angle_gamma   90.00
#
_symmetry.space_group_name_H-M   'P 1'
#
loop_
_entity.id
_entity.type
_entity.pdbx_description
1 polymer ?
#
loop_
_entity_poly.entity_id
_entity_poly.type
_entity_poly.pdbx_seq_one_letter_code
_entity_poly.pdbx_strand_id
1 'polypeptide(L)'
;MKIKHLRNLLAALVLAAGSNMAAADAGSVSSACASLEFMAKMLAVNTTLPANYDNPRQLTDMQSAMQELNRLACQPVLLTETTRFSSRYGNGQFVSADLYDSAWYYPNGQLFVARPGRDTPIYYPNGQVMAFRWARGGQTLYWPNGNPATFSFRTINEAWYYPDGHIITYLAGARDERWFYPFARLDGQVGQELISSHWGVDGETFQAINYTNDGWMFMRLERIRDKLVLSDAELLDVPGVLLMLTRFYQVPDAAKQFMPGDSSITDAPW
;
A
#
# COMPACT_ATOMS: atom_id res chain seq x y z
N MET A 1 14.06 -37.63 44.99
CA MET A 1 13.36 -36.36 44.69
C MET A 1 14.15 -35.51 43.68
N LYS A 2 14.55 -36.06 42.52
CA LYS A 2 15.37 -35.34 41.49
C LYS A 2 14.82 -35.41 40.05
N ILE A 3 13.90 -36.33 39.76
CA ILE A 3 13.40 -36.57 38.39
C ILE A 3 12.19 -35.68 38.03
N LYS A 4 11.35 -35.31 39.02
CA LYS A 4 10.17 -34.43 38.80
C LYS A 4 10.54 -32.99 38.40
N HIS A 5 11.61 -32.44 38.96
CA HIS A 5 12.04 -31.07 38.65
C HIS A 5 12.65 -30.93 37.25
N LEU A 6 13.36 -31.96 36.77
CA LEU A 6 13.93 -31.95 35.41
C LEU A 6 12.83 -32.02 34.33
N ARG A 7 11.76 -32.79 34.59
CA ARG A 7 10.60 -32.92 33.70
C ARG A 7 9.80 -31.64 33.58
N ASN A 8 9.64 -30.90 34.69
CA ASN A 8 8.95 -29.61 34.70
C ASN A 8 9.78 -28.50 34.03
N LEU A 9 11.12 -28.54 34.12
CA LEU A 9 11.99 -27.61 33.40
C LEU A 9 11.98 -27.84 31.88
N LEU A 10 11.96 -29.10 31.42
CA LEU A 10 11.84 -29.39 29.99
C LEU A 10 10.49 -28.95 29.41
N ALA A 11 9.39 -29.13 30.15
CA ALA A 11 8.07 -28.69 29.71
C ALA A 11 8.00 -27.15 29.58
N ALA A 12 8.59 -26.42 30.53
CA ALA A 12 8.63 -24.95 30.48
C ALA A 12 9.46 -24.40 29.30
N LEU A 13 10.56 -25.06 28.92
CA LEU A 13 11.36 -24.67 27.74
C LEU A 13 10.64 -24.95 26.41
N VAL A 14 9.87 -26.04 26.30
CA VAL A 14 9.09 -26.35 25.09
C VAL A 14 7.89 -25.40 24.93
N LEU A 15 7.25 -25.01 26.04
CA LEU A 15 6.14 -24.04 26.04
C LEU A 15 6.61 -22.60 25.77
N ALA A 16 7.83 -22.22 26.16
CA ALA A 16 8.39 -20.89 25.89
C ALA A 16 8.98 -20.74 24.47
N ALA A 17 9.38 -21.85 23.83
CA ALA A 17 9.85 -21.83 22.43
C ALA A 17 8.69 -21.69 21.43
N GLY A 18 7.49 -22.18 21.76
CA GLY A 18 6.32 -22.14 20.88
C GLY A 18 5.66 -20.76 20.73
N SER A 19 5.78 -19.89 21.74
CA SER A 19 5.14 -18.57 21.74
C SER A 19 5.88 -17.53 20.88
N ASN A 20 7.21 -17.59 20.80
CA ASN A 20 7.99 -16.65 19.99
C ASN A 20 7.91 -16.94 18.48
N MET A 21 7.80 -18.22 18.09
CA MET A 21 7.64 -18.58 16.68
C MET A 21 6.26 -18.18 16.15
N ALA A 22 5.18 -18.48 16.88
CA ALA A 22 3.82 -18.10 16.47
C ALA A 22 3.62 -16.58 16.36
N ALA A 23 4.30 -15.78 17.18
CA ALA A 23 4.26 -14.32 17.12
C ALA A 23 5.07 -13.75 15.94
N ALA A 24 6.27 -14.28 15.67
CA ALA A 24 7.07 -13.89 14.51
C ALA A 24 6.37 -14.24 13.18
N ASP A 25 5.70 -15.39 13.18
CA ASP A 25 4.86 -15.91 12.11
C ASP A 25 3.66 -14.95 11.85
N ALA A 26 2.94 -14.50 12.88
CA ALA A 26 1.82 -13.58 12.68
C ALA A 26 2.25 -12.21 12.13
N GLY A 27 3.46 -11.76 12.49
CA GLY A 27 4.05 -10.53 11.96
C GLY A 27 4.36 -10.60 10.46
N SER A 28 4.73 -11.77 9.93
CA SER A 28 5.06 -11.92 8.51
C SER A 28 3.85 -11.77 7.61
N VAL A 29 2.72 -12.38 7.99
CA VAL A 29 1.44 -12.27 7.28
C VAL A 29 0.92 -10.84 7.35
N SER A 30 0.91 -10.23 8.55
CA SER A 30 0.48 -8.85 8.73
C SER A 30 1.28 -7.88 7.85
N SER A 31 2.61 -8.03 7.83
CA SER A 31 3.50 -7.24 6.98
C SER A 31 3.19 -7.43 5.49
N ALA A 32 2.98 -8.67 5.02
CA ALA A 32 2.60 -8.92 3.63
C ALA A 32 1.22 -8.34 3.28
N CYS A 33 0.26 -8.35 4.21
CA CYS A 33 -1.05 -7.74 4.03
C CYS A 33 -0.98 -6.21 3.94
N ALA A 34 -0.20 -5.56 4.81
CA ALA A 34 0.07 -4.12 4.71
C ALA A 34 0.77 -3.76 3.38
N SER A 35 1.64 -4.65 2.90
CA SER A 35 2.30 -4.51 1.59
C SER A 35 1.30 -4.58 0.44
N LEU A 36 0.35 -5.51 0.52
CA LEU A 36 -0.71 -5.68 -0.47
C LEU A 36 -1.68 -4.49 -0.47
N GLU A 37 -2.04 -3.97 0.72
CA GLU A 37 -2.85 -2.77 0.88
C GLU A 37 -2.18 -1.55 0.24
N PHE A 38 -0.90 -1.30 0.55
CA PHE A 38 -0.16 -0.20 -0.04
C PHE A 38 -0.05 -0.33 -1.56
N MET A 39 0.23 -1.53 -2.07
CA MET A 39 0.23 -1.78 -3.50
C MET A 39 -1.15 -1.51 -4.12
N ALA A 40 -2.24 -1.80 -3.41
CA ALA A 40 -3.59 -1.55 -3.89
C ALA A 40 -3.86 -0.05 -3.99
N LYS A 41 -3.36 0.75 -3.03
CA LYS A 41 -3.39 2.23 -3.12
C LYS A 41 -2.61 2.73 -4.33
N MET A 42 -1.41 2.20 -4.55
CA MET A 42 -0.58 2.53 -5.72
C MET A 42 -1.32 2.24 -7.04
N LEU A 43 -1.92 1.05 -7.14
CA LEU A 43 -2.70 0.67 -8.31
C LEU A 43 -3.95 1.53 -8.47
N ALA A 44 -4.66 1.88 -7.39
CA ALA A 44 -5.83 2.75 -7.44
C ALA A 44 -5.49 4.14 -8.01
N VAL A 45 -4.36 4.73 -7.58
CA VAL A 45 -3.85 5.97 -8.16
C VAL A 45 -3.58 5.78 -9.65
N ASN A 46 -2.90 4.70 -10.05
CA ASN A 46 -2.56 4.47 -11.45
C ASN A 46 -3.77 4.18 -12.35
N THR A 47 -4.78 3.45 -11.85
CA THR A 47 -6.05 3.23 -12.56
C THR A 47 -6.80 4.54 -12.79
N THR A 48 -6.69 5.47 -11.85
CA THR A 48 -7.39 6.75 -11.95
C THR A 48 -6.65 7.76 -12.80
N LEU A 49 -5.31 7.72 -12.77
CA LEU A 49 -4.42 8.60 -13.52
C LEU A 49 -3.43 7.77 -14.34
N PRO A 50 -3.94 7.03 -15.35
CA PRO A 50 -3.09 6.17 -16.16
C PRO A 50 -2.11 7.01 -16.98
N ALA A 51 -0.87 6.55 -17.08
CA ALA A 51 0.08 7.13 -18.03
C ALA A 51 -0.36 6.86 -19.47
N ASN A 52 0.18 7.62 -20.44
CA ASN A 52 -0.20 7.53 -21.86
C ASN A 52 -0.04 6.13 -22.49
N TYR A 53 0.75 5.25 -21.89
CA TYR A 53 1.03 3.87 -22.35
C TYR A 53 0.39 2.80 -21.46
N ASP A 54 -0.35 3.19 -20.43
CA ASP A 54 -1.02 2.24 -19.55
C ASP A 54 -2.25 1.66 -20.24
N ASN A 55 -2.50 0.37 -20.01
CA ASN A 55 -3.68 -0.32 -20.49
C ASN A 55 -4.76 -0.36 -19.39
N PRO A 56 -5.87 0.39 -19.52
CA PRO A 56 -6.90 0.45 -18.48
C PRO A 56 -7.52 -0.91 -18.14
N ARG A 57 -7.61 -1.81 -19.13
CA ARG A 57 -8.11 -3.17 -18.91
C ARG A 57 -7.14 -3.97 -18.05
N GLN A 58 -5.84 -3.89 -18.35
CA GLN A 58 -4.81 -4.55 -17.55
C GLN A 58 -4.82 -4.04 -16.10
N LEU A 59 -4.92 -2.72 -15.89
CA LEU A 59 -5.01 -2.14 -14.54
C LEU A 59 -6.24 -2.64 -13.78
N THR A 60 -7.38 -2.78 -14.47
CA THR A 60 -8.61 -3.36 -13.89
C THR A 60 -8.42 -4.84 -13.52
N ASP A 61 -7.83 -5.64 -14.40
CA ASP A 61 -7.56 -7.06 -14.17
C ASP A 61 -6.60 -7.25 -12.99
N MET A 62 -5.58 -6.38 -12.88
CA MET A 62 -4.65 -6.36 -11.75
C MET A 62 -5.40 -6.06 -10.43
N GLN A 63 -6.35 -5.13 -10.44
CA GLN A 63 -7.12 -4.77 -9.26
C GLN A 63 -7.96 -5.96 -8.77
N SER A 64 -8.62 -6.67 -9.68
CA SER A 64 -9.35 -7.90 -9.35
C SER A 64 -8.43 -9.00 -8.81
N ALA A 65 -7.25 -9.19 -9.41
CA ALA A 65 -6.27 -10.16 -8.94
C ALA A 65 -5.79 -9.88 -7.50
N MET A 66 -5.55 -8.61 -7.17
CA MET A 66 -5.14 -8.19 -5.84
C MET A 66 -6.25 -8.34 -4.80
N GLN A 67 -7.50 -8.02 -5.17
CA GLN A 67 -8.65 -8.22 -4.30
C GLN A 67 -8.86 -9.69 -3.95
N GLU A 68 -8.71 -10.59 -4.93
CA GLU A 68 -8.86 -12.02 -4.69
C GLU A 68 -7.76 -12.57 -3.76
N LEU A 69 -6.51 -12.12 -3.95
CA LEU A 69 -5.41 -12.44 -3.05
C LEU A 69 -5.70 -11.93 -1.63
N ASN A 70 -6.12 -10.67 -1.47
CA ASN A 70 -6.45 -10.07 -0.19
C ASN A 70 -7.56 -10.85 0.53
N ARG A 71 -8.62 -11.24 -0.19
CA ARG A 71 -9.74 -12.03 0.34
C ARG A 71 -9.28 -13.38 0.91
N LEU A 72 -8.30 -14.02 0.27
CA LEU A 72 -7.84 -15.36 0.65
C LEU A 72 -6.67 -15.37 1.63
N ALA A 73 -5.82 -14.34 1.61
CA ALA A 73 -4.61 -14.29 2.44
C ALA A 73 -4.76 -13.40 3.67
N CYS A 74 -5.52 -12.31 3.59
CA CYS A 74 -5.53 -11.24 4.60
C CYS A 74 -6.86 -11.09 5.35
N GLN A 75 -7.98 -11.39 4.71
CA GLN A 75 -9.31 -11.33 5.33
C GLN A 75 -9.72 -12.55 6.17
N PRO A 76 -9.15 -13.77 6.04
CA PRO A 76 -9.56 -14.88 6.89
C PRO A 76 -9.30 -14.62 8.38
N VAL A 77 -10.36 -14.64 9.19
CA VAL A 77 -10.27 -14.50 10.65
C VAL A 77 -9.76 -15.79 11.31
N LEU A 78 -10.01 -16.94 10.68
CA LEU A 78 -9.57 -18.26 11.15
C LEU A 78 -8.60 -18.88 10.14
N LEU A 79 -7.44 -19.27 10.65
CA LEU A 79 -6.42 -19.97 9.89
C LEU A 79 -6.57 -21.48 10.13
N THR A 80 -7.00 -22.18 9.11
CA THR A 80 -7.22 -23.62 9.07
C THR A 80 -6.22 -24.27 8.10
N GLU A 81 -6.26 -25.60 8.00
CA GLU A 81 -5.49 -26.28 6.96
C GLU A 81 -5.79 -25.79 5.55
N THR A 82 -7.00 -25.32 5.27
CA THR A 82 -7.40 -24.88 3.93
C THR A 82 -7.20 -23.39 3.69
N THR A 83 -7.17 -22.57 4.74
CA THR A 83 -6.94 -21.11 4.60
C THR A 83 -5.48 -20.72 4.79
N ARG A 84 -4.72 -21.46 5.60
CA ARG A 84 -3.27 -21.25 5.78
C ARG A 84 -2.43 -22.08 4.81
N PHE A 85 -2.67 -23.39 4.77
CA PHE A 85 -1.83 -24.33 4.04
C PHE A 85 -2.45 -24.67 2.68
N SER A 86 -1.63 -24.84 1.64
CA SER A 86 -2.07 -25.25 0.30
C SER A 86 -3.31 -24.50 -0.22
N SER A 87 -3.41 -23.21 0.12
CA SER A 87 -4.56 -22.36 -0.23
C SER A 87 -4.59 -22.16 -1.74
N ARG A 88 -5.80 -22.15 -2.33
CA ARG A 88 -6.03 -22.08 -3.77
C ARG A 88 -7.17 -21.14 -4.11
N TYR A 89 -7.06 -20.54 -5.28
CA TYR A 89 -8.12 -19.80 -5.93
C TYR A 89 -9.20 -20.73 -6.50
N GLY A 90 -10.36 -20.17 -6.87
CA GLY A 90 -11.44 -20.93 -7.51
C GLY A 90 -11.03 -21.55 -8.85
N ASN A 91 -10.03 -20.97 -9.53
CA ASN A 91 -9.47 -21.49 -10.77
C ASN A 91 -8.41 -22.60 -10.57
N GLY A 92 -8.15 -23.01 -9.33
CA GLY A 92 -7.18 -24.06 -8.98
C GLY A 92 -5.74 -23.57 -8.81
N GLN A 93 -5.42 -22.33 -9.16
CA GLN A 93 -4.08 -21.76 -8.97
C GLN A 93 -3.77 -21.65 -7.47
N PHE A 94 -2.50 -21.85 -7.11
CA PHE A 94 -2.05 -21.71 -5.73
C PHE A 94 -2.07 -20.25 -5.29
N VAL A 95 -2.53 -20.02 -4.06
CA VAL A 95 -2.26 -18.80 -3.29
C VAL A 95 -0.90 -18.95 -2.63
N SER A 96 -0.75 -19.95 -1.75
CA SER A 96 0.50 -20.28 -1.06
C SER A 96 0.46 -21.71 -0.52
N ALA A 97 1.63 -22.33 -0.36
CA ALA A 97 1.79 -23.60 0.35
C ALA A 97 1.66 -23.43 1.88
N ASP A 98 2.17 -22.32 2.41
CA ASP A 98 1.98 -21.85 3.79
C ASP A 98 2.01 -20.32 3.75
N LEU A 99 0.90 -19.67 4.12
CA LEU A 99 0.82 -18.21 4.13
C LEU A 99 1.89 -17.53 4.99
N TYR A 100 2.56 -18.24 5.89
CA TYR A 100 3.50 -17.66 6.85
C TYR A 100 4.94 -17.56 6.37
N ASP A 101 5.39 -18.54 5.58
CA ASP A 101 6.82 -18.67 5.20
C ASP A 101 7.03 -19.07 3.73
N SER A 102 5.95 -19.26 2.97
CA SER A 102 6.01 -19.58 1.55
C SER A 102 5.56 -18.43 0.66
N ALA A 103 5.93 -18.53 -0.62
CA ALA A 103 5.58 -17.55 -1.64
C ALA A 103 4.07 -17.40 -1.81
N TRP A 104 3.62 -16.17 -2.03
CA TRP A 104 2.24 -15.86 -2.39
C TRP A 104 2.15 -15.55 -3.87
N TYR A 105 1.11 -16.06 -4.53
CA TYR A 105 0.87 -15.88 -5.94
C TYR A 105 -0.51 -15.28 -6.19
N TYR A 106 -0.65 -14.52 -7.25
CA TYR A 106 -1.93 -14.02 -7.78
C TYR A 106 -2.71 -15.12 -8.51
N PRO A 107 -4.01 -14.90 -8.81
CA PRO A 107 -4.83 -15.86 -9.57
C PRO A 107 -4.28 -16.23 -10.95
N ASN A 108 -3.51 -15.34 -11.58
CA ASN A 108 -2.84 -15.58 -12.86
C ASN A 108 -1.50 -16.34 -12.72
N GLY A 109 -1.10 -16.69 -11.50
CA GLY A 109 0.14 -17.38 -11.19
C GLY A 109 1.38 -16.51 -11.08
N GLN A 110 1.25 -15.20 -11.27
CA GLN A 110 2.34 -14.25 -11.02
C GLN A 110 2.67 -14.26 -9.52
N LEU A 111 3.97 -14.30 -9.20
CA LEU A 111 4.47 -14.15 -7.85
C LEU A 111 4.10 -12.76 -7.31
N PHE A 112 3.59 -12.65 -6.08
CA PHE A 112 3.45 -11.40 -5.34
C PHE A 112 4.68 -11.16 -4.47
N VAL A 113 4.96 -12.09 -3.56
CA VAL A 113 6.11 -12.05 -2.63
C VAL A 113 6.67 -13.45 -2.47
N ALA A 114 8.00 -13.56 -2.45
CA ALA A 114 8.67 -14.86 -2.29
C ALA A 114 8.57 -15.41 -0.86
N ARG A 115 8.63 -14.51 0.14
CA ARG A 115 8.39 -14.83 1.55
C ARG A 115 7.79 -13.61 2.27
N PRO A 116 6.60 -13.76 2.87
CA PRO A 116 5.97 -12.73 3.71
C PRO A 116 6.92 -12.23 4.80
N GLY A 117 6.89 -10.92 5.08
CA GLY A 117 7.72 -10.29 6.11
C GLY A 117 9.23 -10.35 5.88
N ARG A 118 9.72 -10.79 4.72
CA ARG A 118 11.15 -10.82 4.39
C ARG A 118 11.51 -9.75 3.38
N ASP A 119 12.77 -9.32 3.42
CA ASP A 119 13.37 -8.40 2.45
C ASP A 119 13.51 -9.08 1.08
N THR A 120 12.40 -9.14 0.35
CA THR A 120 12.30 -9.76 -0.98
C THR A 120 11.65 -8.79 -1.96
N PRO A 121 11.83 -9.01 -3.27
CA PRO A 121 11.11 -8.25 -4.27
C PRO A 121 9.61 -8.47 -4.14
N ILE A 122 8.86 -7.39 -4.33
CA ILE A 122 7.40 -7.39 -4.41
C ILE A 122 7.00 -7.08 -5.84
N TYR A 123 6.11 -7.88 -6.41
CA TYR A 123 5.68 -7.77 -7.80
C TYR A 123 4.20 -7.48 -7.90
N TYR A 124 3.84 -6.70 -8.90
CA TYR A 124 2.47 -6.51 -9.36
C TYR A 124 1.95 -7.73 -10.14
N PRO A 125 0.61 -7.89 -10.31
CA PRO A 125 0.05 -8.99 -11.08
C PRO A 125 0.48 -9.04 -12.56
N ASN A 126 0.90 -7.92 -13.14
CA ASN A 126 1.44 -7.87 -14.51
C ASN A 126 2.93 -8.28 -14.61
N GLY A 127 3.56 -8.65 -13.49
CA GLY A 127 4.96 -9.05 -13.42
C GLY A 127 5.95 -7.89 -13.21
N GLN A 128 5.50 -6.64 -13.23
CA GLN A 128 6.35 -5.50 -12.90
C GLN A 128 6.74 -5.52 -11.43
N VAL A 129 7.94 -5.05 -11.11
CA VAL A 129 8.44 -4.95 -9.74
C VAL A 129 7.91 -3.65 -9.13
N MET A 130 7.32 -3.72 -7.93
CA MET A 130 7.01 -2.53 -7.13
C MET A 130 8.25 -2.07 -6.35
N ALA A 131 8.95 -3.01 -5.72
CA ALA A 131 10.18 -2.77 -4.98
C ALA A 131 11.07 -4.01 -5.01
N PHE A 132 12.39 -3.84 -5.10
CA PHE A 132 13.35 -4.95 -5.11
C PHE A 132 13.69 -5.44 -3.70
N ARG A 133 13.58 -4.57 -2.69
CA ARG A 133 14.01 -4.81 -1.31
C ARG A 133 13.01 -4.26 -0.31
N TRP A 134 11.77 -4.73 -0.36
CA TRP A 134 10.63 -4.04 0.25
C TRP A 134 10.79 -3.69 1.75
N ALA A 135 11.49 -4.53 2.52
CA ALA A 135 11.72 -4.29 3.94
C ALA A 135 12.78 -3.20 4.23
N ARG A 136 13.42 -2.63 3.20
CA ARG A 136 14.41 -1.55 3.34
C ARG A 136 13.85 -0.23 2.79
N GLY A 137 13.97 0.82 3.60
CA GLY A 137 13.84 2.19 3.10
C GLY A 137 15.00 2.58 2.19
N GLY A 138 14.89 3.73 1.52
CA GLY A 138 15.98 4.29 0.72
C GLY A 138 16.16 3.67 -0.67
N GLN A 139 15.15 2.96 -1.17
CA GLN A 139 15.15 2.36 -2.51
C GLN A 139 14.13 3.02 -3.42
N THR A 140 14.28 2.80 -4.72
CA THR A 140 13.26 3.21 -5.70
C THR A 140 12.01 2.35 -5.57
N LEU A 141 10.86 3.03 -5.54
CA LEU A 141 9.54 2.42 -5.65
C LEU A 141 9.01 2.68 -7.05
N TYR A 142 8.34 1.70 -7.64
CA TYR A 142 7.82 1.78 -9.00
C TYR A 142 6.30 1.64 -9.02
N TRP A 143 5.66 2.34 -9.96
CA TRP A 143 4.26 2.17 -10.32
C TRP A 143 4.04 0.86 -11.08
N PRO A 144 2.78 0.39 -11.23
CA PRO A 144 2.45 -0.79 -12.03
C PRO A 144 2.96 -0.76 -13.48
N ASN A 145 3.18 0.43 -14.03
CA ASN A 145 3.69 0.63 -15.38
C ASN A 145 5.22 0.65 -15.48
N GLY A 146 5.93 0.52 -14.36
CA GLY A 146 7.39 0.49 -14.29
C GLY A 146 8.04 1.87 -14.12
N ASN A 147 7.28 2.97 -14.12
CA ASN A 147 7.85 4.28 -13.84
C ASN A 147 8.17 4.46 -12.35
N PRO A 148 9.23 5.20 -12.01
CA PRO A 148 9.56 5.47 -10.61
C PRO A 148 8.50 6.37 -9.97
N ALA A 149 7.95 5.91 -8.84
CA ALA A 149 7.09 6.69 -7.96
C ALA A 149 7.90 7.58 -7.02
N THR A 150 9.05 7.09 -6.56
CA THR A 150 10.03 7.82 -5.74
C THR A 150 11.37 7.10 -5.81
N PHE A 151 12.49 7.80 -5.64
CA PHE A 151 13.82 7.18 -5.66
C PHE A 151 14.29 6.71 -4.29
N SER A 152 13.69 7.24 -3.22
CA SER A 152 14.04 6.92 -1.84
C SER A 152 12.80 6.70 -0.96
N PHE A 153 12.12 5.57 -1.16
CA PHE A 153 10.91 5.21 -0.41
C PHE A 153 11.11 5.23 1.12
N ARG A 154 10.08 5.71 1.85
CA ARG A 154 10.07 5.92 3.32
C ARG A 154 11.16 6.86 3.84
N THR A 155 11.62 7.78 2.99
CA THR A 155 12.56 8.84 3.38
C THR A 155 11.80 10.16 3.40
N ILE A 156 12.03 10.96 4.44
CA ILE A 156 11.51 12.33 4.49
C ILE A 156 12.22 13.20 3.45
N ASN A 157 11.59 14.29 3.03
CA ASN A 157 12.15 15.25 2.07
C ASN A 157 12.48 14.64 0.70
N GLU A 158 11.75 13.59 0.34
CA GLU A 158 11.93 12.90 -0.94
C GLU A 158 10.81 13.26 -1.91
N ALA A 159 11.18 13.40 -3.18
CA ALA A 159 10.23 13.65 -4.25
C ALA A 159 9.41 12.41 -4.59
N TRP A 160 8.13 12.64 -4.87
CA TRP A 160 7.21 11.64 -5.39
C TRP A 160 6.61 12.09 -6.71
N TYR A 161 6.35 11.14 -7.58
CA TYR A 161 5.90 11.37 -8.95
C TYR A 161 4.67 10.52 -9.24
N TYR A 162 3.71 11.08 -9.97
CA TYR A 162 2.60 10.36 -10.57
C TYR A 162 3.10 9.33 -11.59
N PRO A 163 2.23 8.38 -12.00
CA PRO A 163 2.60 7.35 -12.97
C PRO A 163 3.07 7.87 -14.32
N ASP A 164 2.73 9.10 -14.70
CA ASP A 164 3.14 9.76 -15.93
C ASP A 164 4.40 10.66 -15.76
N GLY A 165 4.93 10.76 -14.54
CA GLY A 165 6.12 11.53 -14.20
C GLY A 165 5.87 12.95 -13.68
N HIS A 166 4.61 13.41 -13.61
CA HIS A 166 4.30 14.67 -12.93
C HIS A 166 4.63 14.59 -11.43
N ILE A 167 4.98 15.71 -10.80
CA ILE A 167 5.37 15.73 -9.39
C ILE A 167 4.13 15.69 -8.50
N ILE A 168 4.14 14.87 -7.45
CA ILE A 168 3.12 14.86 -6.39
C ILE A 168 3.53 15.83 -5.28
N THR A 169 4.75 15.68 -4.77
CA THR A 169 5.37 16.51 -3.74
C THR A 169 6.88 16.41 -3.88
N TYR A 170 7.60 17.44 -3.41
CA TYR A 170 9.06 17.42 -3.31
C TYR A 170 9.54 16.91 -1.96
N LEU A 171 8.68 16.95 -0.94
CA LEU A 171 9.07 16.83 0.46
C LEU A 171 8.08 15.91 1.18
N ALA A 172 8.05 14.63 0.77
CA ALA A 172 7.22 13.63 1.44
C ALA A 172 7.59 13.48 2.92
N GLY A 173 6.59 13.15 3.75
CA GLY A 173 6.77 13.00 5.20
C GLY A 173 6.98 14.31 5.98
N ALA A 174 6.96 15.48 5.33
CA ALA A 174 7.04 16.78 5.99
C ALA A 174 5.68 17.49 5.95
N ARG A 175 5.31 18.08 7.10
CA ARG A 175 4.17 19.00 7.22
C ARG A 175 4.50 20.35 6.60
N ASP A 176 3.47 21.11 6.29
CA ASP A 176 3.59 22.46 5.72
C ASP A 176 4.19 22.48 4.31
N GLU A 177 4.06 21.36 3.59
CA GLU A 177 4.66 21.18 2.28
C GLU A 177 3.67 21.24 1.13
N ARG A 178 4.20 21.46 -0.07
CA ARG A 178 3.42 21.60 -1.29
C ARG A 178 3.06 20.26 -1.92
N TRP A 179 1.80 20.13 -2.29
CA TRP A 179 1.25 18.98 -3.01
C TRP A 179 0.60 19.45 -4.31
N PHE A 180 0.73 18.66 -5.38
CA PHE A 180 0.33 19.06 -6.73
C PHE A 180 -0.56 18.03 -7.41
N TYR A 181 -1.43 18.51 -8.28
CA TYR A 181 -2.21 17.70 -9.22
C TYR A 181 -1.39 17.37 -10.48
N PRO A 182 -1.72 16.29 -11.22
CA PRO A 182 -0.96 15.82 -12.39
C PRO A 182 -1.31 16.59 -13.68
N PHE A 183 -1.70 17.86 -13.58
CA PHE A 183 -2.04 18.68 -14.74
C PHE A 183 -1.54 20.11 -14.59
N ALA A 184 -1.37 20.77 -15.73
CA ALA A 184 -0.90 22.15 -15.78
C ALA A 184 -1.86 23.09 -15.06
N ARG A 185 -1.34 24.20 -14.55
CA ARG A 185 -2.16 25.18 -13.83
C ARG A 185 -3.33 25.68 -14.68
N LEU A 186 -4.51 25.72 -14.08
CA LEU A 186 -5.73 26.16 -14.76
C LEU A 186 -5.78 27.68 -14.99
N ASP A 187 -4.97 28.44 -14.24
CA ASP A 187 -4.81 29.89 -14.41
C ASP A 187 -3.87 30.28 -15.56
N GLY A 188 -3.33 29.30 -16.30
CA GLY A 188 -2.45 29.53 -17.46
C GLY A 188 -1.01 29.88 -17.10
N GLN A 189 -0.64 29.87 -15.82
CA GLN A 189 0.76 30.03 -15.40
C GLN A 189 1.56 28.74 -15.64
N VAL A 190 2.89 28.87 -15.62
CA VAL A 190 3.81 27.74 -15.78
C VAL A 190 3.81 26.87 -14.52
N GLY A 191 3.72 25.55 -14.71
CA GLY A 191 3.83 24.55 -13.65
C GLY A 191 2.58 23.69 -13.51
N GLN A 192 2.53 22.92 -12.40
CA GLN A 192 1.40 22.07 -12.05
C GLN A 192 0.40 22.79 -11.14
N GLU A 193 -0.87 22.41 -11.23
CA GLU A 193 -1.93 22.90 -10.34
C GLU A 193 -1.64 22.46 -8.89
N LEU A 194 -1.77 23.40 -7.95
CA LEU A 194 -1.44 23.19 -6.54
C LEU A 194 -2.66 22.63 -5.78
N ILE A 195 -2.48 21.53 -5.05
CA ILE A 195 -3.47 21.01 -4.10
C ILE A 195 -3.44 21.84 -2.83
N SER A 196 -2.29 21.93 -2.17
CA SER A 196 -2.10 22.73 -0.95
C SER A 196 -0.67 23.22 -0.88
N SER A 197 -0.48 24.41 -0.32
CA SER A 197 0.85 24.97 -0.04
C SER A 197 1.39 24.58 1.33
N HIS A 198 0.50 24.21 2.26
CA HIS A 198 0.76 24.07 3.68
C HIS A 198 -0.02 22.85 4.21
N TRP A 199 0.26 21.67 3.66
CA TRP A 199 -0.54 20.49 3.98
C TRP A 199 -0.30 19.98 5.42
N GLY A 200 -1.36 19.50 6.07
CA GLY A 200 -1.26 18.77 7.34
C GLY A 200 -1.40 19.61 8.61
N VAL A 201 -1.89 20.86 8.52
CA VAL A 201 -2.18 21.71 9.69
C VAL A 201 -3.69 21.94 9.82
N ASP A 202 -4.22 21.87 11.04
CA ASP A 202 -5.67 22.12 11.25
C ASP A 202 -6.04 23.54 10.81
N GLY A 203 -7.13 23.62 10.06
CA GLY A 203 -7.65 24.87 9.54
C GLY A 203 -6.98 25.43 8.30
N GLU A 204 -5.90 24.80 7.81
CA GLU A 204 -5.34 25.12 6.50
C GLU A 204 -6.33 24.81 5.38
N THR A 205 -6.11 25.45 4.23
CA THR A 205 -6.97 25.26 3.06
C THR A 205 -6.26 24.48 1.96
N PHE A 206 -7.05 23.75 1.18
CA PHE A 206 -6.57 23.06 0.00
C PHE A 206 -7.57 23.26 -1.15
N GLN A 207 -7.06 23.18 -2.36
CA GLN A 207 -7.83 23.21 -3.58
C GLN A 207 -8.38 21.81 -3.83
N ALA A 208 -9.69 21.64 -3.70
CA ALA A 208 -10.39 20.41 -4.03
C ALA A 208 -10.97 20.49 -5.44
N ILE A 209 -10.84 19.42 -6.21
CA ILE A 209 -11.49 19.32 -7.51
C ILE A 209 -12.94 18.86 -7.33
N ASN A 210 -13.85 19.56 -8.00
CA ASN A 210 -15.26 19.23 -8.06
C ASN A 210 -15.77 19.19 -9.50
N TYR A 211 -16.95 18.57 -9.67
CA TYR A 211 -17.65 18.48 -10.94
C TYR A 211 -19.05 19.02 -10.79
N THR A 212 -19.49 19.73 -11.83
CA THR A 212 -20.90 20.01 -12.02
C THR A 212 -21.64 18.74 -12.43
N ASN A 213 -22.97 18.75 -12.33
CA ASN A 213 -23.81 17.64 -12.80
C ASN A 213 -23.61 17.34 -14.30
N ASP A 214 -23.19 18.36 -15.06
CA ASP A 214 -22.92 18.27 -16.50
C ASP A 214 -21.48 17.81 -16.81
N GLY A 215 -20.69 17.48 -15.78
CA GLY A 215 -19.34 16.93 -15.92
C GLY A 215 -18.22 17.97 -16.08
N TRP A 216 -18.51 19.27 -15.97
CA TRP A 216 -17.47 20.30 -15.97
C TRP A 216 -16.69 20.32 -14.66
N MET A 217 -15.37 20.23 -14.75
CA MET A 217 -14.43 20.31 -13.63
C MET A 217 -14.25 21.77 -13.18
N PHE A 218 -14.16 21.99 -11.86
CA PHE A 218 -13.74 23.27 -11.28
C PHE A 218 -13.03 23.07 -9.94
N MET A 219 -12.25 24.08 -9.52
CA MET A 219 -11.57 24.09 -8.23
C MET A 219 -12.43 24.76 -7.16
N ARG A 220 -12.43 24.19 -5.96
CA ARG A 220 -13.07 24.77 -4.77
C ARG A 220 -12.11 24.73 -3.60
N LEU A 221 -11.98 25.86 -2.92
CA LEU A 221 -11.22 25.93 -1.68
C LEU A 221 -11.99 25.21 -0.56
N GLU A 222 -11.37 24.19 0.02
CA GLU A 222 -11.88 23.43 1.15
C GLU A 222 -10.93 23.56 2.34
N ARG A 223 -11.45 23.36 3.56
CA ARG A 223 -10.68 23.50 4.80
C ARG A 223 -10.38 22.14 5.42
N ILE A 224 -9.11 21.93 5.80
CA ILE A 224 -8.66 20.78 6.58
C ILE A 224 -9.34 20.84 7.95
N ARG A 225 -9.96 19.73 8.34
CA ARG A 225 -10.52 19.51 9.67
C ARG A 225 -9.73 18.40 10.34
N ASP A 226 -9.63 18.39 11.66
CA ASP A 226 -8.98 17.39 12.53
C ASP A 226 -8.68 16.00 11.92
N LYS A 227 -9.65 15.34 11.26
CA LYS A 227 -9.46 14.01 10.62
C LYS A 227 -8.50 13.98 9.42
N LEU A 228 -8.12 15.12 8.88
CA LEU A 228 -7.17 15.28 7.77
C LEU A 228 -5.83 15.87 8.23
N VAL A 229 -5.65 16.05 9.55
CA VAL A 229 -4.39 16.45 10.16
C VAL A 229 -3.55 15.20 10.36
N LEU A 230 -2.60 14.99 9.45
CA LEU A 230 -1.75 13.82 9.43
C LEU A 230 -0.44 14.04 10.21
N SER A 231 0.07 12.99 10.82
CA SER A 231 1.43 12.90 11.33
C SER A 231 2.45 12.80 10.18
N ASP A 232 3.71 13.14 10.47
CA ASP A 232 4.82 13.01 9.52
C ASP A 232 4.96 11.58 8.99
N ALA A 233 4.65 10.58 9.83
CA ALA A 233 4.63 9.17 9.45
C ALA A 233 3.51 8.87 8.44
N GLU A 234 2.29 9.36 8.69
CA GLU A 234 1.17 9.21 7.75
C GLU A 234 1.42 9.95 6.42
N LEU A 235 2.16 11.06 6.45
CA LEU A 235 2.59 11.80 5.26
C LEU A 235 3.62 11.06 4.39
N LEU A 236 4.19 9.95 4.87
CA LEU A 236 5.01 9.04 4.06
C LEU A 236 4.17 8.06 3.23
N ASP A 237 2.89 7.83 3.56
CA ASP A 237 1.94 7.07 2.73
C ASP A 237 1.37 7.97 1.62
N VAL A 238 2.25 8.47 0.75
CA VAL A 238 1.87 9.42 -0.32
C VAL A 238 0.68 8.94 -1.17
N PRO A 239 0.58 7.65 -1.58
CA PRO A 239 -0.61 7.15 -2.27
C PRO A 239 -1.88 7.23 -1.41
N GLY A 240 -1.80 6.88 -0.13
CA GLY A 240 -2.92 7.00 0.80
C GLY A 240 -3.37 8.45 1.00
N VAL A 241 -2.43 9.37 1.18
CA VAL A 241 -2.71 10.81 1.29
C VAL A 241 -3.39 11.32 0.03
N LEU A 242 -2.90 10.95 -1.16
CA LEU A 242 -3.53 11.29 -2.42
C LEU A 242 -4.98 10.80 -2.51
N LEU A 243 -5.24 9.52 -2.22
CA LEU A 243 -6.58 8.95 -2.26
C LEU A 243 -7.54 9.62 -1.27
N MET A 244 -7.04 10.05 -0.11
CA MET A 244 -7.80 10.79 0.89
C MET A 244 -8.11 12.22 0.44
N LEU A 245 -7.09 12.92 -0.06
CA LEU A 245 -7.10 14.33 -0.44
C LEU A 245 -7.98 14.62 -1.64
N THR A 246 -7.69 13.89 -2.70
CA THR A 246 -8.11 14.26 -4.04
C THR A 246 -9.37 13.51 -4.42
N ARG A 247 -9.64 12.38 -3.74
CA ARG A 247 -10.72 11.44 -4.08
C ARG A 247 -10.86 11.31 -5.60
N PHE A 248 -9.76 11.08 -6.32
CA PHE A 248 -9.52 11.30 -7.76
C PHE A 248 -10.58 10.86 -8.81
N TYR A 249 -11.84 10.55 -8.47
CA TYR A 249 -13.05 11.32 -8.87
C TYR A 249 -14.34 10.55 -8.52
N GLN A 250 -14.65 10.41 -7.21
CA GLN A 250 -15.83 9.67 -6.66
C GLN A 250 -16.02 8.22 -7.16
N VAL A 251 -14.95 7.53 -7.59
CA VAL A 251 -14.98 6.08 -7.80
C VAL A 251 -14.99 5.37 -6.43
N PRO A 252 -15.75 4.27 -6.25
CA PRO A 252 -15.61 3.41 -5.06
C PRO A 252 -14.16 2.95 -4.94
N ASP A 253 -13.45 3.50 -3.96
CA ASP A 253 -12.07 3.12 -3.69
C ASP A 253 -12.04 1.68 -3.17
N ALA A 254 -11.72 0.75 -4.05
CA ALA A 254 -11.62 -0.65 -3.69
C ALA A 254 -10.40 -0.93 -2.79
N ALA A 255 -9.45 0.01 -2.65
CA ALA A 255 -8.38 -0.08 -1.64
C ALA A 255 -8.97 -0.13 -0.21
N LYS A 256 -10.16 0.43 0.02
CA LYS A 256 -10.88 0.31 1.30
C LYS A 256 -11.33 -1.11 1.65
N GLN A 257 -11.36 -2.02 0.67
CA GLN A 257 -11.67 -3.44 0.90
C GLN A 257 -10.45 -4.22 1.40
N PHE A 258 -9.26 -3.66 1.23
CA PHE A 258 -8.06 -4.10 1.92
C PHE A 258 -8.24 -3.52 3.32
N MET A 259 -8.61 -4.37 4.28
CA MET A 259 -8.83 -3.94 5.65
C MET A 259 -7.63 -3.12 6.09
N PRO A 260 -7.81 -2.00 6.82
CA PRO A 260 -6.68 -1.38 7.46
C PRO A 260 -6.08 -2.42 8.39
N GLY A 261 -4.90 -2.92 8.05
CA GLY A 261 -4.04 -3.40 9.11
C GLY A 261 -3.84 -2.16 9.98
N ASP A 262 -4.23 -2.21 11.25
CA ASP A 262 -3.99 -1.16 12.26
C ASP A 262 -2.50 -0.81 12.43
N SER A 263 -1.62 -1.36 11.60
CA SER A 263 -0.28 -0.84 11.36
C SER A 263 -0.34 0.11 10.17
N SER A 264 -0.14 1.41 10.41
CA SER A 264 0.42 2.28 9.37
C SER A 264 1.53 1.51 8.65
N ILE A 265 1.71 1.67 7.35
CA ILE A 265 2.88 1.08 6.67
C ILE A 265 4.21 1.54 7.30
N THR A 266 4.17 2.59 8.13
CA THR A 266 5.27 3.03 9.01
C THR A 266 5.44 2.23 10.29
N ASP A 267 4.40 1.51 10.74
CA ASP A 267 4.34 0.72 11.99
C ASP A 267 4.40 -0.80 11.77
N ALA A 268 4.39 -1.26 10.51
CA ALA A 268 4.62 -2.66 10.21
C ALA A 268 6.02 -3.06 10.72
N PRO A 269 6.14 -4.15 11.50
CA PRO A 269 7.38 -4.50 12.18
C PRO A 269 8.50 -4.69 11.15
N TRP A 270 9.56 -3.91 11.35
CA TRP A 270 10.84 -3.92 10.67
C TRP A 270 11.68 -5.16 11.01
#